data_AF-A0A4P9WPU8-F1
#
_entry.id   AF-A0A4P9WPU8-F1
#
_cell.length_a   1.000
_cell.length_b   1.000
_cell.length_c   1.000
_cell.angle_alpha   90.00
_cell.angle_beta   90.00
_cell.angle_gamma   90.00
#
_symmetry.space_group_name_H-M   'P 1'
#
loop_
_entity.id
_entity.type
_entity.pdbx_description
1 polymer ?
#
loop_
_entity_poly.entity_id
_entity_poly.type
_entity_poly.pdbx_seq_one_letter_code
_entity_poly.pdbx_strand_id
1 'polypeptide(L)'
;MVGGANRQRINPDQIPSPVAVQELDASVHEATPYLTSNRTVMPPHAATRFTAIDQGISSPRFMRLSTYAVPASDDVLAASGLPLALVVQPMADLAPEEEPIPVVDFGPAGPPRCERCKAYVNPYFQFVENGRRMRCNLCQFASVVRDDYFCNLDGSGRRMDVMQRPELLYGTVEFAAPKEY
;
A
#
# COMPACT_ATOMS: atom_id res chain seq x y z
N MET A 1 11.85 -17.96 50.09
CA MET A 1 12.53 -16.68 49.79
C MET A 1 12.96 -16.74 48.33
N VAL A 2 12.16 -16.19 47.42
CA VAL A 2 12.47 -16.21 45.97
C VAL A 2 13.13 -14.89 45.62
N GLY A 3 14.33 -14.97 45.05
CA GLY A 3 15.24 -13.86 44.81
C GLY A 3 14.63 -12.76 43.95
N GLY A 4 14.76 -11.52 44.42
CA GLY A 4 14.41 -10.34 43.65
C GLY A 4 15.24 -10.27 42.37
N ALA A 5 14.57 -10.28 41.23
CA ALA A 5 15.21 -10.03 39.94
C ALA A 5 15.87 -8.66 39.99
N ASN A 6 17.20 -8.63 39.83
CA ASN A 6 18.01 -7.43 39.74
C ASN A 6 17.61 -6.68 38.46
N ARG A 7 16.63 -5.78 38.58
CA ARG A 7 16.15 -4.94 37.48
C ARG A 7 17.20 -3.86 37.26
N GLN A 8 18.24 -4.19 36.48
CA GLN A 8 19.25 -3.23 36.02
C GLN A 8 18.52 -1.99 35.51
N ARG A 9 18.68 -0.87 36.22
CA ARG A 9 18.06 0.40 35.83
C ARG A 9 18.63 0.77 34.45
N ILE A 10 17.75 1.00 33.48
CA ILE A 10 18.13 1.46 32.15
C ILE A 10 18.89 2.77 32.34
N ASN A 11 20.13 2.85 31.87
CA ASN A 11 20.89 4.09 31.89
C ASN A 11 20.24 5.07 30.89
N PRO A 12 19.69 6.22 31.32
CA PRO A 12 19.05 7.17 30.42
C PRO A 12 19.97 7.65 29.29
N ASP A 13 21.28 7.72 29.54
CA ASP A 13 22.28 8.16 28.57
C ASP A 13 22.49 7.14 27.43
N GLN A 14 21.99 5.92 27.57
CA GLN A 14 22.05 4.88 26.53
C GLN A 14 20.77 4.81 25.69
N ILE A 15 19.76 5.65 25.98
CA ILE A 15 18.53 5.73 25.20
C ILE A 15 18.81 6.61 23.96
N PRO A 16 18.59 6.11 22.74
CA PRO A 16 18.79 6.91 21.54
C PRO A 16 17.88 8.13 21.54
N SER A 17 18.46 9.31 21.27
CA SER A 17 17.72 10.57 21.19
C SER A 17 16.72 10.53 20.04
N PRO A 18 15.46 10.98 20.24
CA PRO A 18 14.49 11.11 19.16
C PRO A 18 14.99 11.95 17.98
N VAL A 19 15.77 12.99 18.26
CA VAL A 19 16.37 13.86 17.23
C VAL A 19 17.38 13.07 16.40
N ALA A 20 18.25 12.30 17.03
CA ALA A 20 19.25 11.49 16.33
C ALA A 20 18.59 10.42 15.43
N VAL A 21 17.46 9.84 15.87
CA VAL A 21 16.68 8.89 15.05
C VAL A 21 16.08 9.59 13.83
N GLN A 22 15.54 10.80 14.00
CA GLN A 22 14.99 11.59 12.89
C GLN A 22 16.06 12.03 11.90
N GLU A 23 17.23 12.48 12.38
CA GLU A 23 18.35 12.87 11.53
C GLU A 23 18.90 11.68 10.72
N LEU A 24 18.97 10.50 11.34
CA LEU A 24 19.38 9.28 10.64
C LEU A 24 18.39 8.91 9.53
N ASP A 25 17.08 8.93 9.82
CA ASP A 25 16.04 8.66 8.83
C ASP A 25 16.08 9.68 7.68
N ALA A 26 16.22 10.96 8.00
CA ALA A 26 16.37 12.03 7.02
C ALA A 26 17.59 11.84 6.12
N SER A 27 18.73 11.43 6.68
CA SER A 27 19.95 11.18 5.92
C SER A 27 19.79 10.10 4.84
N VAL A 28 18.82 9.18 5.01
CA VAL A 28 18.51 8.12 4.05
C VAL A 28 17.50 8.60 3.02
N HIS A 29 16.43 9.28 3.46
CA HIS A 29 15.24 9.52 2.65
C HIS A 29 15.13 10.91 2.00
N GLU A 30 15.92 11.90 2.44
CA GLU A 30 15.92 13.22 1.80
C GLU A 30 16.65 13.23 0.46
N ALA A 31 17.71 12.42 0.33
CA ALA A 31 18.54 12.38 -0.87
C ALA A 31 18.04 11.40 -1.93
N THR A 32 17.18 10.44 -1.57
CA THR A 32 16.73 9.38 -2.48
C THR A 32 15.22 9.19 -2.42
N PRO A 33 14.55 9.04 -3.58
CA PRO A 33 13.12 8.85 -3.61
C PRO A 33 12.73 7.51 -2.99
N TYR A 34 11.65 7.50 -2.22
CA TYR A 34 11.07 6.29 -1.65
C TYR A 34 10.26 5.52 -2.71
N LEU A 35 10.74 4.34 -3.07
CA LEU A 35 10.06 3.45 -4.02
C LEU A 35 9.03 2.60 -3.27
N THR A 36 7.74 2.77 -3.55
CA THR A 36 6.71 2.10 -2.72
C THR A 36 6.66 0.57 -2.90
N SER A 37 7.18 0.05 -4.00
CA SER A 37 7.28 -1.40 -4.23
C SER A 37 8.39 -2.06 -3.41
N ASN A 38 9.33 -1.28 -2.85
CA ASN A 38 10.46 -1.81 -2.12
C ASN A 38 10.04 -2.27 -0.71
N ARG A 39 10.00 -3.59 -0.52
CA ARG A 39 9.61 -4.22 0.75
C ARG A 39 10.73 -4.34 1.78
N THR A 40 11.99 -4.04 1.40
CA THR A 40 13.13 -4.12 2.32
C THR A 40 13.36 -2.83 3.09
N VAL A 41 12.83 -1.71 2.57
CA VAL A 41 12.99 -0.38 3.15
C VAL A 41 11.67 0.03 3.79
N MET A 42 11.72 0.29 5.09
CA MET A 42 10.57 0.84 5.81
C MET A 42 10.22 2.22 5.24
N PRO A 43 8.94 2.61 5.28
CA PRO A 43 8.57 3.95 4.84
C PRO A 43 9.28 5.01 5.70
N PRO A 44 9.63 6.16 5.12
CA PRO A 44 10.29 7.25 5.85
C PRO A 44 9.47 7.67 7.05
N HIS A 45 10.11 8.19 8.10
CA HIS A 45 9.40 8.71 9.26
C HIS A 45 8.43 9.85 8.85
N ALA A 46 7.32 10.03 9.59
CA ALA A 46 6.31 11.03 9.24
C ALA A 46 6.83 12.48 9.29
N ALA A 47 7.89 12.73 10.06
CA ALA A 47 8.55 14.03 10.16
C ALA A 47 9.62 14.27 9.08
N THR A 48 9.99 13.22 8.33
CA THR A 48 11.05 13.29 7.33
C THR A 48 10.49 13.79 6.01
N ARG A 49 11.23 14.66 5.33
CA ARG A 49 10.91 15.07 3.96
C ARG A 49 11.37 13.99 2.99
N PHE A 50 10.50 13.59 2.08
CA PHE A 50 10.82 12.59 1.05
C PHE A 50 9.96 12.82 -0.19
N THR A 51 10.42 12.28 -1.31
CA THR A 51 9.62 12.15 -2.54
C THR A 51 9.31 10.66 -2.72
N ALA A 52 8.06 10.29 -2.96
CA ALA A 52 7.67 8.91 -3.23
C ALA A 52 7.45 8.66 -4.73
N ILE A 53 7.78 7.47 -5.19
CA ILE A 53 7.43 6.98 -6.52
C ILE A 53 6.49 5.79 -6.33
N ASP A 54 5.24 5.95 -6.74
CA ASP A 54 4.23 4.90 -6.68
C ASP A 54 4.55 3.81 -7.72
N GLN A 55 4.73 2.58 -7.23
CA GLN A 55 5.01 1.39 -8.04
C GLN A 55 4.05 0.23 -7.67
N GLY A 56 2.78 0.57 -7.42
CA GLY A 56 1.70 -0.39 -7.15
C GLY A 56 1.33 -0.53 -5.68
N ILE A 57 1.99 0.23 -4.81
CA ILE A 57 1.68 0.34 -3.37
C ILE A 57 1.46 1.82 -3.07
N SER A 58 0.40 2.14 -2.34
CA SER A 58 0.07 3.53 -2.01
C SER A 58 1.18 4.18 -1.18
N SER A 59 1.45 5.45 -1.46
CA SER A 59 2.45 6.24 -0.74
C SER A 59 2.14 6.28 0.76
N PRO A 60 3.17 6.21 1.64
CA PRO A 60 2.98 6.36 3.08
C PRO A 60 2.51 7.77 3.47
N ARG A 61 2.36 8.71 2.52
CA ARG A 61 1.62 9.97 2.74
C ARG A 61 0.13 9.72 3.00
N PHE A 62 -0.47 8.78 2.26
CA PHE A 62 -1.89 8.51 2.33
C PHE A 62 -2.24 7.50 3.41
N MET A 63 -1.39 6.50 3.62
CA MET A 63 -1.69 5.37 4.51
C MET A 63 -0.45 4.87 5.25
N ARG A 64 -0.54 4.79 6.59
CA ARG A 64 0.53 4.25 7.44
C ARG A 64 0.02 3.21 8.43
N LEU A 65 0.69 2.07 8.46
CA LEU A 65 0.39 1.00 9.41
C LEU A 65 1.22 1.19 10.69
N SER A 66 0.65 0.81 11.83
CA SER A 66 1.39 0.67 13.09
C SER A 66 2.50 -0.38 13.01
N THR A 67 2.30 -1.42 12.20
CA THR A 67 3.30 -2.42 11.84
C THR A 67 3.11 -2.86 10.38
N TYR A 68 4.20 -2.87 9.62
CA TYR A 68 4.22 -3.36 8.24
C TYR A 68 4.41 -4.89 8.16
N ALA A 69 4.66 -5.53 9.29
CA ALA A 69 4.63 -6.98 9.46
C ALA A 69 3.34 -7.36 10.20
N VAL A 70 2.28 -7.65 9.45
CA VAL A 70 0.99 -8.05 10.01
C VAL A 70 1.12 -9.41 10.70
N PRO A 71 0.71 -9.55 11.97
CA PRO A 71 0.73 -10.83 12.67
C PRO A 71 -0.10 -11.89 11.93
N ALA A 72 0.44 -13.10 11.81
CA ALA A 72 -0.19 -14.19 11.06
C ALA A 72 -1.36 -14.87 11.81
N SER A 73 -1.51 -14.62 13.12
CA SER A 73 -2.60 -15.13 13.94
C SER A 73 -2.94 -14.16 15.07
N ASP A 74 -4.14 -14.35 15.64
CA ASP A 74 -4.63 -13.57 16.78
C ASP A 74 -3.77 -13.79 18.03
N ASP A 75 -3.29 -15.02 18.27
CA ASP A 75 -2.40 -15.33 19.39
C ASP A 75 -1.10 -14.51 19.33
N VAL A 76 -0.51 -14.37 18.13
CA VAL A 76 0.71 -13.57 17.93
C VAL A 76 0.42 -12.08 18.13
N LEU A 77 -0.73 -11.59 17.63
CA LEU A 77 -1.15 -10.22 17.84
C LEU A 77 -1.31 -9.92 19.34
N ALA A 78 -2.08 -10.76 20.05
CA ALA A 78 -2.31 -10.63 21.49
C ALA A 78 -1.00 -10.69 22.30
N ALA A 79 -0.11 -11.64 21.97
CA ALA A 79 1.18 -11.78 22.63
C ALA A 79 2.13 -10.60 22.36
N SER A 80 2.05 -9.99 21.17
CA SER A 80 2.90 -8.84 20.82
C SER A 80 2.60 -7.59 21.63
N GLY A 81 1.35 -7.43 22.08
CA GLY A 81 0.85 -6.20 22.71
C GLY A 81 0.84 -4.98 21.78
N LEU A 82 1.10 -5.15 20.48
CA LEU A 82 1.11 -4.07 19.50
C LEU A 82 -0.30 -3.85 18.94
N PRO A 83 -0.79 -2.60 18.85
CA PRO A 83 -2.04 -2.33 18.13
C PRO A 83 -1.81 -2.59 16.64
N LEU A 84 -2.72 -3.33 15.99
CA LEU A 84 -2.79 -3.39 14.53
C LEU A 84 -3.74 -2.30 14.04
N ALA A 85 -3.18 -1.19 13.57
CA ALA A 85 -3.92 0.01 13.21
C ALA A 85 -3.40 0.63 11.92
N LEU A 86 -4.25 1.41 11.27
CA LEU A 86 -3.98 2.13 10.03
C LEU A 86 -4.36 3.60 10.22
N VAL A 87 -3.44 4.51 9.95
CA VAL A 87 -3.70 5.95 9.81
C VAL A 87 -3.91 6.23 8.34
N VAL A 88 -5.02 6.89 8.01
CA VAL A 88 -5.39 7.21 6.62
C VAL A 88 -5.60 8.71 6.48
N GLN A 89 -4.92 9.31 5.52
CA GLN A 89 -5.05 10.71 5.10
C GLN A 89 -5.26 10.75 3.59
N PRO A 90 -6.50 10.53 3.09
CA PRO A 90 -6.76 10.34 1.66
C PRO A 90 -6.34 11.52 0.79
N MET A 91 -6.46 12.74 1.32
CA MET A 91 -6.16 13.99 0.62
C MET A 91 -4.86 14.61 1.14
N ALA A 92 -3.85 13.77 1.43
CA ALA A 92 -2.53 14.28 1.80
C ALA A 92 -1.90 15.03 0.62
N ASP A 93 -1.25 16.15 0.90
CA ASP A 93 -0.53 16.91 -0.11
C ASP A 93 0.68 16.12 -0.63
N LEU A 94 0.81 16.10 -1.95
CA LEU A 94 1.98 15.57 -2.64
C LEU A 94 3.16 16.55 -2.52
N ALA A 95 4.38 16.01 -2.55
CA ALA A 95 5.56 16.85 -2.73
C ALA A 95 5.57 17.43 -4.17
N PRO A 96 6.15 18.62 -4.41
CA PRO A 96 6.19 19.23 -5.74
C PRO A 96 6.81 18.37 -6.83
N GLU A 97 7.71 17.46 -6.46
CA GLU A 97 8.43 16.54 -7.35
C GLU A 97 7.70 15.21 -7.57
N GLU A 98 6.59 14.96 -6.88
CA GLU A 98 5.78 13.74 -7.05
C GLU A 98 4.81 13.88 -8.23
N GLU A 99 4.62 12.79 -8.96
CA GLU A 99 3.62 12.72 -10.03
C GLU A 99 2.19 12.88 -9.45
N PRO A 100 1.29 13.60 -10.15
CA PRO A 100 -0.09 13.74 -9.71
C PRO A 100 -0.81 12.40 -9.71
N ILE A 101 -1.82 12.26 -8.85
CA ILE A 101 -2.66 11.05 -8.80
C ILE A 101 -3.43 10.94 -10.12
N PRO A 102 -3.32 9.81 -10.86
CA PRO A 102 -4.01 9.66 -12.12
C PRO A 102 -5.52 9.46 -11.90
N VAL A 103 -6.31 10.14 -12.72
CA VAL A 103 -7.77 9.96 -12.78
C VAL A 103 -8.11 8.98 -13.90
N VAL A 104 -8.80 7.90 -13.56
CA VAL A 104 -9.21 6.84 -14.49
C VAL A 104 -10.71 6.90 -14.73
N ASP A 105 -11.10 7.08 -15.98
CA ASP A 105 -12.50 7.14 -16.39
C ASP A 105 -12.92 5.86 -17.13
N PHE A 106 -13.94 5.18 -16.60
CA PHE A 106 -14.56 3.98 -17.18
C PHE A 106 -15.91 4.27 -17.83
N GLY A 107 -16.26 5.55 -18.00
CA GLY A 107 -17.51 6.00 -18.56
C GLY A 107 -18.73 5.57 -17.72
N PRO A 108 -19.92 5.45 -18.34
CA PRO A 108 -21.16 5.18 -17.64
C PRO A 108 -21.17 3.90 -16.80
N ALA A 109 -20.38 2.92 -17.21
CA ALA A 109 -20.40 1.61 -16.59
C ALA A 109 -19.49 1.53 -15.35
N GLY A 110 -18.70 2.57 -15.07
CA GLY A 110 -17.94 2.70 -13.84
C GLY A 110 -16.75 1.74 -13.68
N PRO A 111 -15.96 1.92 -12.62
CA PRO A 111 -14.75 1.15 -12.39
C PRO A 111 -15.07 -0.33 -12.13
N PRO A 112 -14.25 -1.27 -12.66
CA PRO A 112 -14.40 -2.69 -12.38
C PRO A 112 -14.27 -2.98 -10.88
N ARG A 113 -15.21 -3.77 -10.35
CA ARG A 113 -15.26 -4.14 -8.94
C ARG A 113 -15.43 -5.64 -8.79
N CYS A 114 -14.92 -6.20 -7.70
CA CYS A 114 -15.22 -7.57 -7.33
C CYS A 114 -16.73 -7.73 -7.12
N GLU A 115 -17.35 -8.69 -7.80
CA GLU A 115 -18.79 -8.94 -7.69
C GLU A 115 -19.22 -9.30 -6.27
N ARG A 116 -18.33 -9.93 -5.49
CA ARG A 116 -18.60 -10.37 -4.11
C ARG A 116 -18.31 -9.29 -3.07
N CYS A 117 -17.05 -8.88 -2.88
CA CYS A 117 -16.68 -7.94 -1.82
C CYS A 117 -16.71 -6.47 -2.24
N LYS A 118 -17.04 -6.18 -3.51
CA LYS A 118 -17.15 -4.82 -4.07
C LYS A 118 -15.86 -3.98 -4.04
N ALA A 119 -14.72 -4.61 -3.78
CA ALA A 119 -13.41 -3.98 -3.90
C ALA A 119 -13.16 -3.51 -5.33
N TYR A 120 -12.63 -2.30 -5.48
CA TYR A 120 -12.18 -1.80 -6.77
C TYR A 120 -11.01 -2.62 -7.30
N VAL A 121 -10.94 -2.75 -8.63
CA VAL A 121 -9.77 -3.32 -9.29
C VAL A 121 -8.53 -2.53 -8.89
N ASN A 122 -7.43 -3.25 -8.68
CA ASN A 122 -6.16 -2.70 -8.23
C ASN A 122 -5.01 -3.60 -8.76
N PRO A 123 -3.73 -3.19 -8.62
CA PRO A 123 -2.57 -3.93 -9.15
C PRO A 123 -2.46 -5.39 -8.70
N TYR A 124 -3.11 -5.78 -7.60
CA TYR A 124 -3.03 -7.13 -7.05
C TYR A 124 -4.15 -8.06 -7.49
N PHE A 125 -5.14 -7.58 -8.25
CA PHE A 125 -6.09 -8.48 -8.92
C PHE A 125 -5.34 -9.38 -9.91
N GLN A 126 -5.64 -10.68 -9.90
CA GLN A 126 -5.05 -11.63 -10.84
C GLN A 126 -6.01 -11.92 -11.97
N PHE A 127 -5.59 -11.64 -13.20
CA PHE A 127 -6.37 -12.02 -14.37
C PHE A 127 -6.11 -13.49 -14.71
N VAL A 128 -7.18 -14.24 -14.93
CA VAL A 128 -7.15 -15.69 -15.18
C VAL A 128 -8.06 -16.03 -16.36
N GLU A 129 -8.03 -17.28 -16.81
CA GLU A 129 -8.84 -17.75 -17.96
C GLU A 129 -8.59 -16.88 -19.21
N ASN A 130 -7.32 -16.63 -19.53
CA ASN A 130 -6.88 -15.76 -20.63
C ASN A 130 -7.45 -14.34 -20.57
N GLY A 131 -7.67 -13.81 -19.36
CA GLY A 131 -8.16 -12.44 -19.14
C GLY A 131 -9.67 -12.34 -19.02
N ARG A 132 -10.42 -13.45 -19.16
CA ARG A 132 -11.89 -13.46 -19.07
C ARG A 132 -12.41 -13.33 -17.64
N ARG A 133 -11.57 -13.59 -16.63
CA ARG A 133 -11.91 -13.43 -15.22
C ARG A 133 -10.84 -12.66 -14.46
N MET A 134 -11.27 -11.95 -13.43
CA MET A 134 -10.39 -11.25 -12.49
C MET A 134 -10.61 -11.79 -11.08
N ARG A 135 -9.57 -12.40 -10.51
CA ARG A 135 -9.55 -12.94 -9.15
C ARG A 135 -9.12 -11.83 -8.19
N CYS A 136 -10.00 -11.52 -7.23
CA CYS A 136 -9.78 -10.47 -6.24
C CYS A 136 -8.71 -10.88 -5.22
N ASN A 137 -7.72 -10.02 -4.95
CA ASN A 137 -6.70 -10.24 -3.93
C ASN A 137 -7.24 -10.27 -2.50
N LEU A 138 -8.36 -9.60 -2.22
CA LEU A 138 -8.90 -9.49 -0.87
C LEU A 138 -9.74 -10.71 -0.46
N CYS A 139 -10.55 -11.23 -1.38
CA CYS A 139 -11.46 -12.32 -1.06
C CYS A 139 -11.23 -13.59 -1.89
N GLN A 140 -10.44 -13.53 -2.96
CA GLN A 140 -10.18 -14.67 -3.88
C GLN A 140 -11.35 -15.05 -4.80
N PHE A 141 -12.44 -14.27 -4.84
CA PHE A 141 -13.53 -14.50 -5.80
C PHE A 141 -13.10 -14.11 -7.22
N ALA A 142 -13.46 -14.95 -8.20
CA ALA A 142 -13.18 -14.71 -9.63
C ALA A 142 -14.42 -14.13 -10.34
N SER A 143 -14.44 -12.82 -10.50
CA SER A 143 -15.49 -12.07 -11.20
C SER A 143 -15.28 -12.11 -12.72
N VAL A 144 -16.36 -11.99 -13.48
CA VAL A 144 -16.28 -11.94 -14.95
C VAL A 144 -15.73 -10.58 -15.37
N VAL A 145 -14.79 -10.57 -16.31
CA VAL A 145 -14.28 -9.33 -16.91
C VAL A 145 -15.26 -8.91 -17.99
N ARG A 146 -15.72 -7.66 -17.93
CA ARG A 146 -16.60 -7.07 -18.95
C ARG A 146 -15.89 -6.97 -20.29
N ASP A 147 -16.66 -7.08 -21.37
CA ASP A 147 -16.14 -7.08 -22.74
C ASP A 147 -15.36 -5.80 -23.07
N ASP A 148 -15.79 -4.65 -22.56
CA ASP A 148 -15.14 -3.35 -22.78
C ASP A 148 -13.87 -3.14 -21.94
N TYR A 149 -13.64 -3.98 -20.93
CA TYR A 149 -12.43 -3.99 -20.11
C TYR A 149 -11.51 -5.18 -20.41
N PHE A 150 -11.91 -6.09 -21.30
CA PHE A 150 -11.17 -7.31 -21.59
C PHE A 150 -9.84 -7.03 -22.31
N CYS A 151 -8.80 -7.77 -21.93
CA CYS A 151 -7.54 -7.84 -22.66
C CYS A 151 -6.94 -9.23 -22.48
N ASN A 152 -6.28 -9.74 -23.53
CA ASN A 152 -5.58 -11.03 -23.45
C ASN A 152 -4.37 -10.93 -22.51
N LEU A 153 -3.95 -12.09 -21.99
CA LEU A 153 -2.75 -12.22 -21.20
C LEU A 153 -1.54 -12.54 -22.09
N ASP A 154 -0.37 -12.06 -21.68
CA ASP A 154 0.91 -12.46 -22.24
C ASP A 154 1.38 -13.82 -21.69
N GLY A 155 2.56 -14.27 -22.14
CA GLY A 155 3.14 -15.54 -21.68
C GLY A 155 3.50 -15.59 -20.19
N SER A 156 3.48 -14.45 -19.49
CA SER A 156 3.70 -14.35 -18.03
C SER A 156 2.38 -14.31 -17.23
N GLY A 157 1.22 -14.37 -17.91
CA GLY A 157 -0.08 -14.26 -17.28
C GLY A 157 -0.47 -12.82 -16.90
N ARG A 158 0.24 -11.81 -17.40
CA ARG A 158 -0.10 -10.39 -17.22
C ARG A 158 -0.91 -9.90 -18.40
N ARG A 159 -1.81 -8.96 -18.18
CA ARG A 159 -2.54 -8.33 -19.29
C ARG A 159 -1.56 -7.60 -20.22
N MET A 160 -1.74 -7.73 -21.52
CA MET A 160 -0.87 -7.06 -22.50
C MET A 160 -0.95 -5.53 -22.45
N ASP A 161 -2.07 -4.98 -21.96
CA ASP A 161 -2.29 -3.54 -21.83
C ASP A 161 -1.89 -2.99 -20.45
N VAL A 162 -1.33 -3.80 -19.54
CA VAL A 162 -1.08 -3.39 -18.14
C VAL A 162 -0.32 -2.06 -18.01
N MET A 163 0.66 -1.82 -18.89
CA MET A 163 1.47 -0.59 -18.88
C MET A 163 0.68 0.68 -19.24
N GLN A 164 -0.54 0.54 -19.75
CA GLN A 164 -1.43 1.64 -20.15
C GLN A 164 -2.60 1.82 -19.16
N ARG A 165 -2.65 1.03 -18.08
CA ARG A 165 -3.77 0.98 -17.13
C ARG A 165 -3.29 1.47 -15.75
N PRO A 166 -3.43 2.76 -15.42
CA PRO A 166 -2.98 3.31 -14.14
C PRO A 166 -3.53 2.56 -12.92
N GLU A 167 -4.78 2.09 -12.98
CA GLU A 167 -5.45 1.31 -11.93
C GLU A 167 -4.83 -0.07 -11.68
N LEU A 168 -4.00 -0.55 -12.61
CA LEU A 168 -3.25 -1.80 -12.49
C LEU A 168 -1.76 -1.59 -12.20
N LEU A 169 -1.27 -0.35 -12.27
CA LEU A 169 0.14 0.00 -12.06
C LEU A 169 0.39 0.70 -10.74
N TYR A 170 -0.51 1.59 -10.32
CA TYR A 170 -0.33 2.45 -9.17
C TYR A 170 -1.18 2.00 -7.98
N GLY A 171 -0.65 2.18 -6.79
CA GLY A 171 -1.35 1.91 -5.53
C GLY A 171 -2.37 2.99 -5.17
N THR A 172 -2.27 4.18 -5.78
CA THR A 172 -3.21 5.29 -5.59
C THR A 172 -3.67 5.82 -6.95
N VAL A 173 -4.98 5.79 -7.19
CA VAL A 173 -5.64 6.36 -8.37
C VAL A 173 -6.97 6.95 -7.95
N GLU A 174 -7.50 7.88 -8.73
CA GLU A 174 -8.89 8.33 -8.60
C GLU A 174 -9.74 7.71 -9.72
N PHE A 175 -11.01 7.40 -9.41
CA PHE A 175 -11.96 6.94 -10.42
C PHE A 175 -12.99 8.03 -10.69
N ALA A 176 -13.24 8.32 -11.96
CA ALA A 176 -14.39 9.14 -12.33
C ALA A 176 -15.67 8.39 -11.94
N ALA A 177 -16.49 9.03 -11.09
CA ALA A 177 -17.72 8.43 -10.61
C ALA A 177 -18.84 8.58 -11.66
N PRO A 178 -19.44 7.49 -12.17
CA PRO A 178 -20.64 7.59 -13.00
C PRO A 178 -21.85 8.05 -12.16
N LYS A 179 -22.94 8.37 -12.85
CA LYS A 179 -24.20 8.90 -12.26
C LYS A 179 -24.84 8.03 -11.17
N GLU A 180 -24.44 6.77 -11.06
CA GLU A 180 -25.00 5.78 -10.14
C GLU A 180 -24.38 5.84 -8.73
N TYR A 181 -23.34 6.65 -8.54
CA TYR A 181 -22.72 6.96 -7.25
C TYR A 181 -23.41 8.12 -6.55
#